data_AF-A0A257Q5I9-F1
#
_entry.id   AF-A0A257Q5I9-F1
#
_cell.length_a   1.000
_cell.length_b   1.000
_cell.length_c   1.000
_cell.angle_alpha   90.00
_cell.angle_beta   90.00
_cell.angle_gamma   90.00
#
_symmetry.space_group_name_H-M   'P 1'
#
loop_
_entity.id
_entity.type
_entity.pdbx_description
1 polymer ?
#
loop_
_entity_poly.entity_id
_entity_poly.type
_entity_poly.pdbx_seq_one_letter_code
_entity_poly.pdbx_strand_id
1 'polypeptide(L)'
;MHGLIMANKISYSRIGFLLTCFLFPGLIGTFASFSIPAPVVDAMHQEAALDAVLKAATPADQQTAMNNLANATDDDTAAIVMKGTGPIADRVAAARANMHVEVVAQARDEAYKIRLMVITMTILGAMFGVALLGPSKQ
;
A
#
# COMPACT_ATOMS: atom_id res chain seq x y z
N MET A 1 -44.36 -34.67 29.16
CA MET A 1 -43.24 -34.53 28.19
C MET A 1 -43.64 -33.55 27.10
N HIS A 2 -43.52 -32.25 27.34
CA HIS A 2 -43.67 -31.23 26.30
C HIS A 2 -42.32 -30.55 26.13
N GLY A 3 -41.49 -31.12 25.27
CA GLY A 3 -40.25 -30.50 24.81
C GLY A 3 -40.62 -29.31 23.94
N LEU A 4 -40.70 -28.13 24.56
CA LEU A 4 -40.76 -26.85 23.87
C LEU A 4 -39.43 -26.68 23.11
N ILE A 5 -39.46 -27.02 21.83
CA ILE A 5 -38.51 -26.53 20.85
C ILE A 5 -38.66 -25.00 20.87
N MET A 6 -37.83 -24.32 21.64
CA MET A 6 -37.68 -22.87 21.54
C MET A 6 -37.22 -22.59 20.11
N ALA A 7 -38.17 -22.21 19.25
CA ALA A 7 -37.91 -21.67 17.94
C ALA A 7 -37.03 -20.44 18.15
N ASN A 8 -35.72 -20.64 18.00
CA ASN A 8 -34.71 -19.62 18.13
C ASN A 8 -35.01 -18.61 17.03
N LYS A 9 -35.72 -17.53 17.37
CA LYS A 9 -36.09 -16.49 16.40
C LYS A 9 -34.78 -15.87 15.93
N ILE A 10 -34.33 -16.32 14.77
CA ILE A 10 -33.16 -15.79 14.09
C ILE A 10 -33.45 -14.30 13.86
N SER A 11 -32.84 -13.45 14.67
CA SER A 11 -33.00 -12.01 14.54
C SER A 11 -32.26 -11.59 13.27
N TYR A 12 -33.01 -11.18 12.25
CA TYR A 12 -32.47 -10.66 10.99
C TYR A 12 -31.44 -9.54 11.21
N SER A 13 -31.59 -8.75 12.29
CA SER A 13 -30.61 -7.74 12.70
C SER A 13 -29.25 -8.34 13.07
N ARG A 14 -29.21 -9.52 13.71
CA ARG A 14 -27.94 -10.22 14.04
C ARG A 14 -27.26 -10.77 12.80
N ILE A 15 -28.03 -11.30 11.85
CA ILE A 15 -27.48 -11.74 10.56
C ILE A 15 -26.91 -10.56 9.80
N GLY A 16 -27.65 -9.45 9.70
CA GLY A 16 -27.18 -8.24 9.02
C GLY A 16 -25.89 -7.67 9.63
N PHE A 17 -25.80 -7.65 10.97
CA PHE A 17 -24.59 -7.25 11.68
C PHE A 17 -23.40 -8.17 11.39
N LEU A 18 -23.58 -9.49 11.48
CA LEU A 18 -22.51 -10.44 11.17
C LEU A 18 -22.07 -10.33 9.71
N LEU A 19 -23.00 -10.16 8.77
CA LEU A 19 -22.69 -9.96 7.36
C LEU A 19 -21.87 -8.69 7.14
N THR A 20 -22.24 -7.57 7.76
CA THR A 20 -21.46 -6.33 7.64
C THR A 20 -20.10 -6.42 8.32
N CYS A 21 -19.99 -7.10 9.47
CA CYS A 21 -18.72 -7.36 10.15
C CYS A 21 -17.75 -8.21 9.32
N PHE A 22 -18.23 -9.09 8.44
CA PHE A 22 -17.34 -9.87 7.55
C PHE A 22 -17.11 -9.18 6.21
N LEU A 23 -18.15 -8.57 5.64
CA LEU A 23 -18.10 -7.99 4.30
C LEU A 23 -17.20 -6.75 4.25
N PHE A 24 -17.28 -5.85 5.25
CA PHE A 24 -16.49 -4.62 5.23
C PHE A 24 -14.99 -4.86 5.40
N PRO A 25 -14.51 -5.61 6.43
CA PRO A 25 -13.09 -5.93 6.53
C PRO A 25 -12.57 -6.75 5.36
N GLY A 26 -13.39 -7.67 4.83
CA GLY A 26 -13.05 -8.45 3.64
C GLY A 26 -12.85 -7.58 2.40
N LEU A 27 -13.78 -6.64 2.13
CA LEU A 27 -13.64 -5.70 1.02
C LEU A 27 -12.44 -4.77 1.20
N ILE A 28 -12.24 -4.21 2.39
CA ILE A 28 -11.08 -3.33 2.65
C ILE A 28 -9.76 -4.08 2.49
N GLY A 29 -9.66 -5.32 2.98
CA GLY A 29 -8.48 -6.17 2.79
C GLY A 29 -8.20 -6.49 1.32
N THR A 30 -9.26 -6.64 0.52
CA THR A 30 -9.16 -6.86 -0.92
C THR A 30 -8.62 -5.61 -1.63
N PHE A 31 -9.14 -4.42 -1.33
CA PHE A 31 -8.63 -3.16 -1.89
C PHE A 31 -7.22 -2.83 -1.43
N ALA A 32 -6.86 -3.12 -0.18
CA ALA A 32 -5.51 -2.95 0.33
C ALA A 32 -4.48 -3.81 -0.43
N SER A 33 -4.87 -5.00 -0.88
CA SER A 33 -4.00 -5.87 -1.69
C SER A 33 -3.68 -5.27 -3.07
N PHE A 34 -4.55 -4.38 -3.59
CA PHE A 34 -4.35 -3.72 -4.88
C PHE A 34 -3.67 -2.35 -4.81
N SER A 35 -3.55 -1.74 -3.62
CA SER A 35 -2.79 -0.48 -3.45
C SER A 35 -1.30 -0.69 -3.19
N ILE A 36 -0.91 -1.82 -2.60
CA ILE A 36 0.50 -2.19 -2.35
C ILE A 36 1.40 -2.24 -3.61
N PRO A 37 0.95 -2.68 -4.81
CA PRO A 37 1.86 -2.83 -5.94
C PRO A 37 2.31 -1.53 -6.61
N ALA A 38 1.63 -0.40 -6.41
CA ALA A 38 1.99 0.85 -7.11
C ALA A 38 3.43 1.33 -6.81
N PRO A 39 3.83 1.54 -5.53
CA PRO A 39 5.20 1.99 -5.24
C PRO A 39 6.26 0.93 -5.55
N VAL A 40 5.91 -0.36 -5.55
CA VAL A 40 6.82 -1.46 -5.87
C VAL A 40 7.12 -1.50 -7.37
N VAL A 41 6.11 -1.31 -8.22
CA VAL A 41 6.28 -1.31 -9.68
C VAL A 41 7.11 -0.09 -10.12
N ASP A 42 6.86 1.08 -9.53
CA ASP A 42 7.67 2.27 -9.81
C ASP A 42 9.13 2.07 -9.40
N ALA A 43 9.40 1.52 -8.20
CA ALA A 43 10.75 1.19 -7.77
C ALA A 43 11.48 0.21 -8.71
N MET A 44 10.75 -0.78 -9.26
CA MET A 44 11.32 -1.72 -10.24
C MET A 44 11.69 -1.03 -11.56
N HIS A 45 10.88 -0.08 -12.03
CA HIS A 45 11.19 0.70 -13.24
C HIS A 45 12.41 1.59 -13.05
N GLN A 46 12.51 2.24 -11.89
CA GLN A 46 13.67 3.07 -11.53
C GLN A 46 14.95 2.23 -11.39
N GLU A 47 14.87 1.05 -10.78
CA GLU A 47 16.00 0.12 -10.69
C GLU A 47 16.47 -0.37 -12.06
N ALA A 48 15.54 -0.67 -12.97
CA ALA A 48 15.88 -1.07 -14.34
C ALA A 48 16.58 0.07 -15.11
N ALA A 49 16.16 1.32 -14.91
CA ALA A 49 16.80 2.49 -15.51
C ALA A 49 18.23 2.71 -14.97
N LEU A 50 18.43 2.55 -13.66
CA LEU A 50 19.75 2.63 -13.03
C LEU A 50 20.69 1.50 -13.50
N ASP A 51 20.17 0.29 -13.68
CA ASP A 51 20.94 -0.85 -14.17
C ASP A 51 21.34 -0.69 -15.64
N ALA A 52 20.51 -0.03 -16.45
CA ALA A 52 20.84 0.33 -17.83
C ALA A 52 22.06 1.27 -17.92
N VAL A 53 22.26 2.16 -16.95
CA VAL A 53 23.44 3.04 -16.87
C VAL A 53 24.72 2.26 -16.53
N LEU A 54 24.61 1.21 -15.71
CA LEU A 54 25.74 0.37 -15.34
C LEU A 54 26.12 -0.65 -16.43
N LYS A 55 25.13 -1.12 -17.20
CA LYS A 55 25.33 -2.10 -18.28
C LYS A 55 25.71 -1.47 -19.63
N ALA A 56 25.75 -0.15 -19.73
CA ALA A 56 26.12 0.54 -20.96
C ALA A 56 27.55 0.16 -21.40
N ALA A 57 27.68 -0.31 -22.65
CA ALA A 57 28.94 -0.82 -23.18
C ALA A 57 29.93 0.29 -23.58
N THR A 58 29.43 1.49 -23.89
CA THR A 58 30.25 2.64 -24.29
C THR A 58 29.97 3.87 -23.43
N PRO A 59 30.93 4.80 -23.29
CA PRO A 59 30.72 6.06 -22.58
C PRO A 59 29.60 6.92 -23.19
N ALA A 60 29.38 6.82 -24.51
CA ALA A 60 28.31 7.53 -25.21
C ALA A 60 26.91 6.95 -24.88
N ASP A 61 26.81 5.63 -24.81
CA ASP A 61 25.58 4.95 -24.39
C ASP A 61 25.27 5.22 -22.92
N GLN A 62 26.31 5.30 -22.09
CA GLN A 62 26.17 5.63 -20.67
C GLN A 62 25.64 7.05 -20.46
N GLN A 63 26.14 8.03 -21.24
CA GLN A 63 25.61 9.40 -21.21
C GLN A 63 24.16 9.46 -21.69
N THR A 64 23.81 8.68 -22.70
CA THR A 64 22.43 8.59 -23.21
C THR A 64 21.50 7.99 -22.16
N ALA A 65 21.92 6.92 -21.48
CA ALA A 65 21.18 6.32 -20.38
C ALA A 65 21.04 7.28 -19.19
N MET A 66 22.07 8.05 -18.86
CA MET A 66 22.00 9.08 -17.81
C MET A 66 21.05 10.22 -18.16
N ASN A 67 21.00 10.65 -19.42
CA ASN A 67 20.05 11.67 -19.85
C ASN A 67 18.59 11.15 -19.81
N ASN A 68 18.39 9.84 -20.02
CA ASN A 68 17.09 9.21 -19.94
C ASN A 68 16.61 8.94 -18.51
N LEU A 69 17.50 8.96 -17.51
CA LEU A 69 17.12 8.80 -16.09
C LEU A 69 16.12 9.86 -15.64
N ALA A 70 16.26 11.11 -16.09
CA ALA A 70 15.34 12.19 -15.72
C ALA A 70 13.88 11.94 -16.16
N ASN A 71 13.65 11.08 -17.16
CA ASN A 71 12.30 10.72 -17.61
C ASN A 71 11.78 9.42 -16.96
N ALA A 72 12.66 8.61 -16.37
CA ALA A 72 12.36 7.27 -15.87
C ALA A 72 12.45 7.16 -14.34
N THR A 73 13.03 8.15 -13.69
CA THR A 73 13.22 8.25 -12.24
C THR A 73 12.73 9.59 -11.73
N ASP A 74 12.52 9.69 -10.43
CA ASP A 74 12.27 10.96 -9.75
C ASP A 74 13.47 11.91 -9.88
N ASP A 75 13.19 13.22 -9.81
CA ASP A 75 14.18 14.28 -9.98
C ASP A 75 15.35 14.17 -9.00
N ASP A 76 15.11 13.67 -7.78
CA ASP A 76 16.12 13.53 -6.74
C ASP A 76 17.06 12.35 -7.02
N THR A 77 16.53 11.18 -7.39
CA THR A 77 17.33 10.03 -7.84
C THR A 77 18.15 10.37 -9.09
N ALA A 78 17.55 11.05 -10.07
CA ALA A 78 18.25 11.53 -11.26
C ALA A 78 19.36 12.52 -10.89
N ALA A 79 19.11 13.45 -9.97
CA ALA A 79 20.09 14.43 -9.52
C ALA A 79 21.31 13.78 -8.84
N ILE A 80 21.13 12.74 -8.03
CA ILE A 80 22.25 11.99 -7.40
C ILE A 80 23.15 11.38 -8.47
N VAL A 81 22.55 10.76 -9.49
CA VAL A 81 23.30 10.11 -10.59
C VAL A 81 23.85 11.11 -11.59
N MET A 82 23.30 12.32 -11.77
CA MET A 82 23.78 13.32 -12.73
C MET A 82 24.75 14.36 -12.15
N LYS A 83 24.59 14.74 -10.87
CA LYS A 83 25.40 15.79 -10.23
C LYS A 83 26.50 15.28 -9.29
N GLY A 84 26.51 13.97 -8.97
CA GLY A 84 27.55 13.37 -8.14
C GLY A 84 28.96 13.49 -8.74
N THR A 85 29.98 13.63 -7.90
CA THR A 85 31.39 13.76 -8.34
C THR A 85 32.18 12.46 -8.24
N GLY A 86 31.59 11.40 -7.69
CA GLY A 86 32.23 10.08 -7.54
C GLY A 86 32.13 9.17 -8.78
N PRO A 87 32.72 7.96 -8.72
CA PRO A 87 32.53 6.92 -9.73
C PRO A 87 31.04 6.65 -9.98
N ILE A 88 30.66 6.38 -11.24
CA ILE A 88 29.25 6.16 -11.61
C ILE A 88 28.64 5.00 -10.82
N ALA A 89 29.41 3.95 -10.54
CA ALA A 89 28.98 2.82 -9.70
C ALA A 89 28.56 3.26 -8.28
N ASP A 90 29.34 4.13 -7.64
CA ASP A 90 29.05 4.61 -6.28
C ASP A 90 27.85 5.56 -6.27
N ARG A 91 27.68 6.37 -7.32
CA ARG A 91 26.54 7.26 -7.50
C ARG A 91 25.24 6.49 -7.70
N VAL A 92 25.27 5.44 -8.52
CA VAL A 92 24.11 4.55 -8.73
C VAL A 92 23.78 3.78 -7.45
N ALA A 93 24.79 3.32 -6.69
CA ALA A 93 24.56 2.67 -5.40
C ALA A 93 23.92 3.63 -4.37
N ALA A 94 24.37 4.88 -4.32
CA ALA A 94 23.78 5.92 -3.46
C ALA A 94 22.34 6.25 -3.87
N ALA A 95 22.07 6.35 -5.18
CA ALA A 95 20.72 6.57 -5.71
C ALA A 95 19.77 5.42 -5.34
N ARG A 96 20.21 4.16 -5.50
CA ARG A 96 19.44 2.97 -5.09
C ARG A 96 19.15 2.95 -3.59
N ALA A 97 20.14 3.32 -2.76
CA ALA A 97 19.96 3.38 -1.32
C ALA A 97 18.92 4.44 -0.92
N ASN A 98 18.94 5.62 -1.56
CA ASN A 98 17.98 6.68 -1.30
C ASN A 98 16.55 6.28 -1.73
N MET A 99 16.41 5.71 -2.93
CA MET A 99 15.15 5.19 -3.44
C MET A 99 14.52 4.16 -2.49
N HIS A 100 15.33 3.25 -1.93
CA HIS A 100 14.82 2.24 -1.00
C HIS A 100 14.30 2.84 0.31
N VAL A 101 14.93 3.89 0.82
CA VAL A 101 14.47 4.61 2.02
C VAL A 101 13.13 5.29 1.74
N GLU A 102 12.99 5.92 0.58
CA GLU A 102 11.76 6.63 0.20
C GLU A 102 10.59 5.67 -0.05
N VAL A 103 10.81 4.59 -0.79
CA VAL A 103 9.79 3.55 -1.04
C VAL A 103 9.30 2.94 0.26
N VAL A 104 10.19 2.68 1.22
CA VAL A 104 9.80 2.18 2.55
C VAL A 104 9.02 3.23 3.33
N ALA A 105 9.38 4.51 3.25
CA ALA A 105 8.65 5.59 3.91
C ALA A 105 7.23 5.75 3.33
N GLN A 106 7.10 5.75 2.00
CA GLN A 106 5.82 5.82 1.30
C GLN A 106 4.94 4.59 1.62
N ALA A 107 5.51 3.38 1.56
CA ALA A 107 4.79 2.16 1.91
C ALA A 107 4.28 2.17 3.37
N ARG A 108 5.03 2.76 4.30
CA ARG A 108 4.61 2.90 5.70
C ARG A 108 3.47 3.91 5.85
N ASP A 109 3.51 5.03 5.13
CA ASP A 109 2.44 6.03 5.14
C ASP A 109 1.13 5.48 4.54
N GLU A 110 1.23 4.77 3.42
CA GLU A 110 0.08 4.09 2.82
C GLU A 110 -0.51 3.02 3.74
N ALA A 111 0.34 2.17 4.34
CA ALA A 111 -0.10 1.18 5.30
C ALA A 111 -0.77 1.82 6.53
N TYR A 112 -0.29 2.99 6.97
CA TYR A 112 -0.90 3.74 8.06
C TYR A 112 -2.29 4.25 7.69
N LYS A 113 -2.45 4.84 6.49
CA LYS A 113 -3.75 5.29 5.98
C LYS A 113 -4.76 4.16 5.88
N ILE A 114 -4.35 2.99 5.37
CA ILE A 114 -5.20 1.79 5.30
C ILE A 114 -5.62 1.34 6.71
N ARG A 115 -4.67 1.27 7.66
CA ARG A 115 -4.99 0.92 9.05
C ARG A 115 -5.98 1.91 9.67
N LEU A 116 -5.80 3.21 9.44
CA LEU A 116 -6.69 4.24 9.95
C LEU A 116 -8.12 4.10 9.37
N MET A 117 -8.24 3.83 8.07
CA MET A 117 -9.52 3.58 7.41
C MET A 117 -10.23 2.34 7.99
N VAL A 118 -9.50 1.24 8.20
CA VAL A 118 -10.07 0.02 8.82
C VAL A 118 -10.55 0.30 10.24
N ILE A 119 -9.74 0.99 11.05
CA ILE A 119 -10.09 1.31 12.44
C ILE A 119 -11.34 2.19 12.48
N THR A 120 -11.39 3.25 11.67
CA THR A 120 -12.54 4.17 11.64
C THR A 120 -13.82 3.47 11.18
N MET A 121 -13.78 2.65 10.12
CA MET A 121 -14.95 1.86 9.71
C MET A 121 -15.37 0.83 10.77
N THR A 122 -14.42 0.22 11.48
CA THR A 122 -14.72 -0.72 12.57
C THR A 122 -15.42 -0.02 13.73
N ILE A 123 -14.94 1.15 14.13
CA ILE A 123 -15.57 1.96 15.19
C ILE A 123 -16.98 2.38 14.78
N LEU A 124 -17.16 2.88 13.54
CA LEU A 124 -18.48 3.26 13.02
C LEU A 124 -19.44 2.06 12.97
N GLY A 125 -18.95 0.90 12.51
CA GLY A 125 -19.72 -0.35 12.48
C GLY A 125 -20.10 -0.83 13.89
N ALA A 126 -19.19 -0.74 14.86
CA ALA A 126 -19.46 -1.07 16.25
C ALA A 126 -20.51 -0.12 16.86
N MET A 127 -20.38 1.19 16.64
CA MET A 127 -21.37 2.18 17.10
C MET A 127 -22.74 1.93 16.47
N PHE A 128 -22.79 1.63 15.17
CA PHE A 128 -24.03 1.31 14.47
C PHE A 128 -24.67 0.02 15.00
N GLY A 129 -23.87 -1.01 15.26
CA GLY A 129 -24.31 -2.23 15.93
C GLY A 129 -24.90 -1.98 17.31
N VAL A 130 -24.22 -1.19 18.15
CA VAL A 130 -24.71 -0.80 19.48
C VAL A 130 -26.01 0.00 19.38
N ALA A 131 -26.12 0.93 18.43
CA ALA A 131 -27.34 1.71 18.20
C ALA A 131 -28.53 0.84 17.78
N LEU A 132 -28.32 -0.15 16.91
CA LEU A 132 -29.35 -1.11 16.49
C LEU A 132 -29.74 -2.10 17.59
N LEU A 133 -28.79 -2.47 18.46
CA LEU A 133 -29.00 -3.28 19.66
C LEU A 133 -29.47 -2.43 20.87
N GLY A 134 -29.81 -1.16 20.64
CA GLY A 134 -30.30 -0.22 21.64
C GLY A 134 -31.33 -0.86 22.57
N PRO A 135 -31.41 -0.39 23.84
CA PRO A 135 -31.94 -1.15 24.96
C PRO A 135 -33.26 -1.78 24.58
N SER A 136 -33.25 -3.11 24.42
CA SER A 136 -34.47 -3.86 24.22
C SER A 136 -35.33 -3.60 25.44
N LYS A 137 -36.34 -2.73 25.29
CA LYS A 137 -37.47 -2.70 26.20
C LYS A 137 -38.18 -4.04 26.01
N GLN A 138 -37.71 -5.05 26.75
CA GLN A 138 -38.57 -6.15 27.17
C GLN A 138 -39.71 -5.57 28.00
#